data_AF-A0A968P7P1-F1
#
_entry.id   AF-A0A968P7P1-F1
#
_cell.length_a   1.000
_cell.length_b   1.000
_cell.length_c   1.000
_cell.angle_alpha   90.00
_cell.angle_beta   90.00
_cell.angle_gamma   90.00
#
_symmetry.space_group_name_H-M   'P 1'
#
loop_
_entity.id
_entity.type
_entity.pdbx_description
1 polymer ?
#
loop_
_entity_poly.entity_id
_entity_poly.type
_entity_poly.pdbx_seq_one_letter_code
_entity_poly.pdbx_strand_id
1 'polypeptide(L)'
;MGGHAKLLLEGFSSSSRRPNGEHNRAPRSQPARALSQTAGHQPSQLAESIRVPAQQVSELIAGRQSMTPDMAARLALFFEVPAEWWLRQQASYDAAHLAPVEELRGVVRPYQGLTDVLVTPHGVRLLAPPTSVPAPPPKATFSKSFLARLRAQVEGMENPPRTVIETTFADGTVALVGK
;
A
#
# COMPACT_ATOMS: atom_id res chain seq x y z
N MET A 1 22.61 -19.56 13.13
CA MET A 1 21.39 -20.02 13.84
C MET A 1 20.97 -18.87 14.75
N GLY A 2 20.18 -17.90 14.32
CA GLY A 2 18.83 -18.05 13.78
C GLY A 2 17.82 -17.67 14.87
N GLY A 3 17.91 -16.43 15.37
CA GLY A 3 17.04 -15.90 16.42
C GLY A 3 15.88 -15.11 15.81
N HIS A 4 14.72 -15.73 15.71
CA HIS A 4 13.49 -15.14 15.19
C HIS A 4 12.93 -14.09 16.15
N ALA A 5 12.97 -12.81 15.79
CA ALA A 5 12.20 -11.77 16.47
C ALA A 5 10.78 -11.74 15.89
N LYS A 6 9.86 -12.42 16.60
CA LYS A 6 8.42 -12.45 16.36
C LYS A 6 7.81 -11.12 16.82
N LEU A 7 7.52 -10.20 15.90
CA LEU A 7 6.70 -9.01 16.21
C LEU A 7 5.22 -9.38 16.04
N LEU A 8 4.56 -9.58 17.18
CA LEU A 8 3.11 -9.70 17.29
C LEU A 8 2.47 -8.32 17.00
N LEU A 9 1.67 -8.24 15.93
CA LEU A 9 0.64 -7.22 15.79
C LEU A 9 -0.57 -7.64 16.63
N GLU A 10 -0.72 -7.04 17.80
CA GLU A 10 -1.96 -7.08 18.58
C GLU A 10 -2.55 -5.67 18.68
N GLY A 11 -3.87 -5.64 18.80
CA GLY A 11 -4.74 -4.58 18.33
C GLY A 11 -4.64 -3.24 19.06
N PHE A 12 -5.13 -2.20 18.38
CA PHE A 12 -5.59 -0.98 19.04
C PHE A 12 -7.01 -0.65 18.59
N SER A 13 -7.95 -0.96 19.47
CA SER A 13 -9.31 -0.45 19.49
C SER A 13 -9.35 0.93 20.16
N SER A 14 -10.50 1.58 19.98
CA SER A 14 -10.79 3.02 20.00
C SER A 14 -10.61 3.80 21.33
N SER A 15 -10.44 5.12 21.14
CA SER A 15 -10.87 6.24 21.99
C SER A 15 -10.05 6.65 23.22
N SER A 16 -9.46 7.85 23.17
CA SER A 16 -9.60 8.83 24.25
C SER A 16 -9.16 10.23 23.80
N ARG A 17 -10.04 11.21 24.02
CA ARG A 17 -9.78 12.66 24.04
C ARG A 17 -8.50 12.97 24.84
N ARG A 18 -7.65 13.90 24.36
CA ARG A 18 -6.63 14.54 25.20
C ARG A 18 -6.58 16.06 24.99
N PRO A 19 -6.36 16.83 26.08
CA PRO A 19 -6.38 18.29 26.08
C PRO A 19 -5.05 18.89 25.63
N ASN A 20 -5.13 20.18 25.31
CA ASN A 20 -4.08 21.07 24.86
C ASN A 20 -2.88 21.16 25.83
N GLY A 21 -1.68 21.25 25.26
CA GLY A 21 -0.52 21.88 25.91
C GLY A 21 0.53 20.94 26.50
N GLU A 22 1.26 20.20 25.67
CA GLU A 22 2.62 19.73 26.01
C GLU A 22 3.42 19.38 24.73
N HIS A 23 3.82 20.41 24.00
CA HIS A 23 4.77 20.26 22.89
C HIS A 23 6.17 20.12 23.49
N ASN A 24 6.67 18.88 23.66
CA ASN A 24 8.08 18.45 23.63
C ASN A 24 8.43 17.40 24.71
N ARG A 25 8.46 16.10 24.34
CA ARG A 25 9.46 15.10 24.83
C ARG A 25 9.34 13.64 24.35
N ALA A 26 8.36 13.25 23.53
CA ALA A 26 8.33 11.90 22.94
C ALA A 26 8.89 11.89 21.50
N PRO A 27 9.53 10.80 21.03
CA PRO A 27 10.06 10.73 19.66
C PRO A 27 8.94 11.00 18.65
N ARG A 28 9.04 12.14 17.96
CA ARG A 28 8.01 12.73 17.09
C ARG A 28 7.92 12.05 15.72
N SER A 29 8.31 10.79 15.62
CA SER A 29 8.08 9.97 14.42
C SER A 29 8.12 8.48 14.80
N GLN A 30 7.19 7.67 14.28
CA GLN A 30 7.21 6.21 14.49
C GLN A 30 8.52 5.55 13.98
N PRO A 31 9.16 6.00 12.89
CA PRO A 31 10.48 5.50 12.50
C PRO A 31 11.56 5.73 13.55
N ALA A 32 11.56 6.88 14.24
CA ALA A 32 12.50 7.15 15.33
C ALA A 32 12.35 6.17 16.49
N ARG A 33 11.11 5.82 16.82
CA ARG A 33 10.80 4.81 17.84
C ARG A 33 11.26 3.42 17.39
N ALA A 34 11.04 3.03 16.14
CA ALA A 34 11.53 1.76 15.61
C ALA A 34 13.06 1.68 15.68
N LEU A 35 13.77 2.72 15.25
CA LEU A 35 15.24 2.78 15.34
C LEU A 35 15.74 2.76 16.79
N SER A 36 15.06 3.42 17.72
CA SER A 36 15.44 3.40 19.15
C SER A 36 15.23 2.04 19.81
N GLN A 37 14.31 1.22 19.27
CA GLN A 37 14.01 -0.12 19.78
C GLN A 37 14.92 -1.19 19.18
N THR A 38 15.40 -1.00 17.95
CA THR A 38 16.27 -1.97 17.26
C THR A 38 17.75 -1.67 17.40
N ALA A 39 18.14 -0.40 17.52
CA ALA A 39 19.53 0.00 17.65
C ALA A 39 19.94 0.09 19.13
N GLY A 40 20.38 -1.04 19.68
CA GLY A 40 21.19 -1.06 20.89
C GLY A 40 22.53 -0.37 20.64
N HIS A 41 22.54 0.95 20.87
CA HIS A 41 23.70 1.83 21.07
C HIS A 41 24.39 2.40 19.81
N GLN A 42 24.47 3.75 19.82
CA GLN A 42 25.26 4.68 19.00
C GLN A 42 24.77 5.01 17.57
N PRO A 43 24.00 6.11 17.41
CA PRO A 43 23.62 6.70 16.12
C PRO A 43 24.78 6.97 15.15
N SER A 44 25.98 7.22 15.67
CA SER A 44 27.21 7.40 14.88
C SER A 44 27.59 6.12 14.12
N GLN A 45 27.53 4.97 14.77
CA GLN A 45 27.87 3.68 14.14
C GLN A 45 26.86 3.31 13.05
N LEU A 46 25.58 3.58 13.30
CA LEU A 46 24.54 3.40 12.28
C LEU A 46 24.81 4.33 11.08
N ALA A 47 25.09 5.61 11.34
CA ALA A 47 25.36 6.60 10.30
C ALA A 47 26.56 6.22 9.41
N GLU A 48 27.66 5.77 10.03
CA GLU A 48 28.84 5.25 9.33
C GLU A 48 28.48 4.03 8.47
N SER A 49 27.76 3.07 9.05
CA SER A 49 27.39 1.83 8.37
C SER A 49 26.50 2.07 7.16
N ILE A 50 25.56 3.02 7.25
CA ILE A 50 24.65 3.36 6.16
C ILE A 50 25.15 4.52 5.28
N ARG A 51 26.38 4.99 5.52
CA ARG A 51 27.06 6.07 4.79
C ARG A 51 26.24 7.35 4.66
N VAL A 52 25.74 7.85 5.78
CA VAL A 52 25.05 9.15 5.89
C VAL A 52 25.66 9.97 7.02
N PRO A 53 25.49 11.31 7.02
CA PRO A 53 25.93 12.14 8.13
C PRO A 53 25.26 11.72 9.46
N ALA A 54 26.05 11.61 10.54
CA ALA A 54 25.53 11.28 11.87
C ALA A 54 24.44 12.25 12.37
N GLN A 55 24.50 13.51 11.91
CA GLN A 55 23.46 14.50 12.17
C GLN A 55 22.11 14.07 11.61
N GLN A 56 22.04 13.52 10.39
CA GLN A 56 20.78 13.08 9.80
C GLN A 56 20.14 11.94 10.61
N VAL A 57 20.94 10.96 11.05
CA VAL A 57 20.45 9.88 11.91
C VAL A 57 20.00 10.43 13.27
N SER A 58 20.75 11.36 13.85
CA SER A 58 20.43 11.98 15.13
C SER A 58 19.14 12.81 15.05
N GLU A 59 18.93 13.57 13.98
CA GLU A 59 17.72 14.36 13.75
C GLU A 59 16.51 13.48 13.43
N LEU A 60 16.71 12.39 12.70
CA LEU A 60 15.69 11.38 12.46
C LEU A 60 15.24 10.73 13.78
N ILE A 61 16.18 10.29 14.63
CA ILE A 61 15.90 9.72 15.95
C ILE A 61 15.25 10.75 16.89
N ALA A 62 15.67 12.02 16.82
CA ALA A 62 15.04 13.10 17.58
C ALA A 62 13.64 13.48 17.06
N GLY A 63 13.21 12.95 15.91
CA GLY A 63 11.95 13.33 15.26
C GLY A 63 11.95 14.77 14.76
N ARG A 64 13.13 15.34 14.48
CA ARG A 64 13.28 16.67 13.87
C ARG A 64 13.28 16.62 12.34
N GLN A 65 13.60 15.46 11.77
CA GLN A 65 13.54 15.21 10.34
C GLN A 65 12.62 14.01 10.05
N SER A 66 11.86 14.09 8.96
CA SER A 66 11.06 12.97 8.46
C SER A 66 11.93 11.89 7.78
N MET A 67 11.43 10.66 7.76
CA MET A 67 12.02 9.57 6.97
C MET A 67 11.98 9.92 5.48
N THR A 68 13.13 9.91 4.82
CA THR A 68 13.23 10.10 3.36
C THR A 68 13.31 8.75 2.63
N PRO A 69 12.96 8.68 1.33
CA PRO A 69 13.10 7.45 0.55
C PRO A 69 14.54 6.91 0.49
N ASP A 70 15.54 7.78 0.36
CA ASP A 70 16.96 7.38 0.39
C ASP A 70 17.34 6.76 1.74
N MET A 71 16.94 7.39 2.85
CA MET A 71 17.19 6.86 4.18
C MET A 71 16.49 5.51 4.39
N ALA A 72 15.23 5.37 3.94
CA ALA A 72 14.49 4.12 4.02
C ALA A 72 15.15 2.99 3.23
N ALA A 73 15.68 3.28 2.02
CA ALA A 73 16.41 2.29 1.22
C ALA A 73 17.70 1.82 1.92
N ARG A 74 18.45 2.76 2.52
CA ARG A 74 19.67 2.44 3.29
C ARG A 74 19.38 1.60 4.53
N LEU A 75 18.36 1.98 5.29
CA LEU A 75 17.89 1.22 6.44
C LEU A 75 17.38 -0.17 6.05
N ALA A 76 16.81 -0.31 4.85
CA ALA A 76 16.38 -1.60 4.36
C ALA A 76 17.54 -2.57 4.12
N LEU A 77 18.65 -2.07 3.58
CA LEU A 77 19.86 -2.88 3.42
C LEU A 77 20.50 -3.21 4.78
N PHE A 78 20.49 -2.28 5.73
CA PHE A 78 21.14 -2.47 7.03
C PHE A 78 20.35 -3.39 7.97
N PHE A 79 19.03 -3.24 8.03
CA PHE A 79 18.16 -3.97 8.96
C PHE A 79 17.41 -5.14 8.32
N GLU A 80 17.56 -5.36 7.01
CA GLU A 80 16.79 -6.36 6.23
C GLU A 80 15.26 -6.16 6.34
N VAL A 81 14.83 -4.92 6.61
CA VAL A 81 13.42 -4.52 6.69
C VAL A 81 13.04 -3.75 5.42
N PRO A 82 12.00 -4.12 4.68
CA PRO A 82 11.66 -3.45 3.42
C PRO A 82 11.54 -1.92 3.55
N ALA A 83 12.08 -1.16 2.58
CA ALA A 83 12.04 0.31 2.57
C ALA A 83 10.62 0.86 2.70
N GLU A 84 9.65 0.18 2.08
CA GLU A 84 8.22 0.52 2.17
C GLU A 84 7.72 0.52 3.62
N TRP A 85 8.21 -0.38 4.47
CA TRP A 85 7.81 -0.45 5.86
C TRP A 85 8.16 0.85 6.59
N TRP A 86 9.40 1.34 6.41
CA TRP A 86 9.88 2.60 7.00
C TRP A 86 9.06 3.80 6.52
N LEU A 87 8.74 3.86 5.23
CA LEU A 87 7.92 4.91 4.65
C LEU A 87 6.47 4.85 5.17
N ARG A 88 5.93 3.65 5.35
CA ARG A 88 4.59 3.47 5.92
C ARG A 88 4.50 3.95 7.37
N GLN A 89 5.56 3.77 8.17
CA GLN A 89 5.63 4.32 9.53
C GLN A 89 5.60 5.86 9.51
N GLN A 90 6.32 6.49 8.58
CA GLN A 90 6.26 7.94 8.41
C GLN A 90 4.87 8.40 7.97
N ALA A 91 4.28 7.76 6.96
CA ALA A 91 2.94 8.09 6.48
C ALA A 91 1.86 7.92 7.58
N SER A 92 1.97 6.88 8.41
CA SER A 92 1.07 6.68 9.55
C SER A 92 1.19 7.80 10.57
N TYR A 93 2.43 8.24 10.86
CA TYR A 93 2.66 9.38 11.75
C TYR A 93 2.08 10.67 11.16
N ASP A 94 2.35 10.96 9.89
CA ASP A 94 1.88 12.18 9.22
C ASP A 94 0.34 12.22 9.19
N ALA A 95 -0.30 11.07 8.90
CA ALA A 95 -1.76 10.94 8.92
C ALA A 95 -2.37 11.23 10.30
N ALA A 96 -1.71 10.81 11.38
CA ALA A 96 -2.16 11.07 12.75
C ALA A 96 -2.03 12.56 13.18
N HIS A 97 -1.24 13.35 12.44
CA HIS A 97 -0.97 14.76 12.73
C HIS A 97 -1.49 15.70 11.64
N LEU A 98 -2.40 15.22 10.78
CA LEU A 98 -3.04 16.06 9.78
C LEU A 98 -3.79 17.22 10.45
N ALA A 99 -3.74 18.39 9.82
CA ALA A 99 -4.60 19.50 10.19
C ALA A 99 -6.07 19.09 10.10
N PRO A 100 -6.96 19.64 10.95
CA PRO A 100 -8.37 19.29 10.91
C PRO A 100 -8.95 19.59 9.52
N VAL A 101 -9.45 18.56 8.84
CA VAL A 101 -9.99 18.69 7.47
C VAL A 101 -11.12 19.72 7.42
N GLU A 102 -11.86 19.89 8.52
CA GLU A 102 -12.94 20.88 8.63
C GLU A 102 -12.45 22.32 8.42
N GLU A 103 -11.24 22.65 8.89
CA GLU A 103 -10.66 23.99 8.72
C GLU A 103 -10.33 24.28 7.25
N LEU A 104 -10.04 23.23 6.47
CA LEU A 104 -9.70 23.35 5.05
C LEU A 104 -10.94 23.48 4.16
N ARG A 105 -12.13 23.07 4.62
CA ARG A 105 -13.36 23.09 3.80
C ARG A 105 -13.76 24.49 3.33
N GLY A 106 -13.47 25.53 4.11
CA GLY A 106 -13.75 26.92 3.73
C GLY A 106 -12.79 27.50 2.70
N VAL A 107 -11.59 26.92 2.57
CA VAL A 107 -10.50 27.43 1.72
C VAL A 107 -10.42 26.64 0.41
N VAL A 108 -10.61 25.32 0.48
CA VAL A 108 -10.54 24.44 -0.68
C VAL A 108 -11.83 24.57 -1.48
N ARG A 109 -11.72 25.08 -2.71
CA ARG A 109 -12.81 25.05 -3.69
C ARG A 109 -12.76 23.75 -4.49
N PRO A 110 -13.75 22.84 -4.32
CA PRO A 110 -13.76 21.60 -5.10
C PRO A 110 -13.83 21.89 -6.59
N TYR A 111 -13.05 21.17 -7.38
CA TYR A 111 -13.12 21.28 -8.83
C TYR A 111 -14.44 20.69 -9.33
N GLN A 112 -15.24 21.49 -10.02
CA GLN A 112 -16.61 21.10 -10.41
C GLN A 112 -16.70 20.20 -11.66
N GLY A 113 -15.62 20.06 -12.44
CA GLY A 113 -15.61 19.29 -13.69
C GLY A 113 -15.32 17.80 -13.55
N LEU A 114 -15.32 17.22 -12.35
CA LEU A 114 -15.06 15.79 -12.10
C LEU A 114 -16.37 14.98 -12.06
N THR A 115 -17.21 15.07 -13.08
CA THR A 115 -18.47 14.29 -13.16
C THR A 115 -18.24 12.84 -13.58
N ASP A 116 -17.23 12.61 -14.41
CA ASP A 116 -16.97 11.31 -15.03
C ASP A 116 -15.76 10.59 -14.42
N VAL A 117 -15.29 11.03 -13.26
CA VAL A 117 -14.06 10.54 -12.64
C VAL A 117 -14.25 10.32 -11.14
N LEU A 118 -14.01 9.10 -10.68
CA LEU A 118 -13.96 8.73 -9.28
C LEU A 118 -12.52 8.45 -8.85
N VAL A 119 -11.99 9.25 -7.92
CA VAL A 119 -10.71 8.98 -7.26
C VAL A 119 -10.97 8.13 -6.02
N THR A 120 -10.30 6.98 -5.92
CA THR A 120 -10.37 6.07 -4.78
C THR A 120 -8.98 5.82 -4.20
N PRO A 121 -8.86 5.28 -2.98
CA PRO A 121 -7.56 4.83 -2.45
C PRO A 121 -6.84 3.80 -3.34
N HIS A 122 -7.58 3.12 -4.23
CA HIS A 122 -7.06 2.11 -5.15
C HIS A 122 -6.82 2.63 -6.57
N GLY A 123 -6.91 3.95 -6.77
CA GLY A 123 -6.67 4.61 -8.05
C GLY A 123 -7.89 5.33 -8.60
N VAL A 124 -7.84 5.68 -9.87
CA VAL A 124 -8.84 6.50 -10.56
C VAL A 124 -9.72 5.63 -11.46
N ARG A 125 -11.03 5.83 -11.39
CA ARG A 125 -12.02 5.17 -12.25
C ARG A 125 -12.75 6.20 -13.08
N LEU A 126 -12.87 5.97 -14.39
CA LEU A 126 -13.76 6.73 -15.24
C LEU A 126 -15.18 6.18 -15.09
N LEU A 127 -16.15 7.06 -14.86
CA LEU A 127 -17.57 6.72 -14.67
C LEU A 127 -18.36 6.82 -15.98
N ALA A 128 -17.92 7.68 -16.91
CA ALA A 128 -18.48 7.69 -18.26
C ALA A 128 -18.05 6.43 -19.04
N PRO A 129 -18.93 5.83 -19.86
CA PRO A 129 -18.50 4.86 -20.85
C PRO A 129 -17.43 5.54 -21.74
N PRO A 130 -16.36 4.83 -22.14
CA PRO A 130 -15.37 5.42 -23.01
C PRO A 130 -16.10 5.97 -24.24
N THR A 131 -15.88 7.25 -24.54
CA THR A 131 -16.53 7.96 -25.66
C THR A 131 -16.27 7.28 -27.01
N SER A 132 -15.30 6.37 -27.06
CA SER A 132 -15.25 5.27 -28.01
C SER A 132 -15.44 3.94 -27.27
N VAL A 133 -16.54 3.24 -27.54
CA VAL A 133 -16.50 1.78 -27.43
C VAL A 133 -15.35 1.36 -28.36
N PRO A 134 -14.25 0.77 -27.86
CA PRO A 134 -13.22 0.26 -28.75
C PRO A 134 -13.92 -0.65 -29.75
N ALA A 135 -13.64 -0.46 -31.05
CA ALA A 135 -14.25 -1.27 -32.10
C ALA A 135 -14.24 -2.73 -31.64
N PRO A 136 -15.39 -3.45 -31.71
CA PRO A 136 -15.46 -4.81 -31.23
C PRO A 136 -14.24 -5.55 -31.78
N PRO A 137 -13.50 -6.32 -30.95
CA PRO A 137 -12.29 -6.97 -31.41
C PRO A 137 -12.63 -7.70 -32.71
N PRO A 138 -11.78 -7.60 -33.75
CA PRO A 138 -12.08 -8.19 -35.03
C PRO A 138 -12.48 -9.64 -34.77
N LYS A 139 -13.69 -10.03 -35.16
CA LYS A 139 -14.15 -11.41 -35.00
C LYS A 139 -13.13 -12.28 -35.71
N ALA A 140 -12.32 -13.00 -34.94
CA ALA A 140 -11.31 -13.88 -35.48
C ALA A 140 -12.04 -14.93 -36.32
N THR A 141 -11.93 -14.79 -37.65
CA THR A 141 -12.56 -15.72 -38.59
C THR A 141 -11.51 -16.77 -38.88
N PHE A 142 -11.67 -17.94 -38.28
CA PHE A 142 -10.80 -19.08 -38.54
C PHE A 142 -11.29 -19.83 -39.77
N SER A 143 -10.37 -20.34 -40.58
CA SER A 143 -10.72 -21.18 -41.71
C SER A 143 -11.34 -22.51 -41.23
N LYS A 144 -12.22 -23.11 -42.05
CA LYS A 144 -12.80 -24.43 -41.75
C LYS A 144 -11.73 -25.51 -41.52
N SER A 145 -10.63 -25.46 -42.28
CA SER A 145 -9.51 -26.40 -42.14
C SER A 145 -8.72 -26.19 -40.84
N PHE A 146 -8.57 -24.95 -40.38
CA PHE A 146 -7.97 -24.66 -39.07
C PHE A 146 -8.82 -25.19 -37.92
N LEU A 147 -10.14 -24.96 -37.96
CA LEU A 147 -11.06 -25.48 -36.95
C LEU A 147 -11.09 -27.02 -36.92
N ALA A 148 -11.00 -27.67 -38.09
CA ALA A 148 -10.92 -29.13 -38.18
C ALA A 148 -9.63 -29.68 -37.55
N ARG A 149 -8.49 -29.03 -37.81
CA ARG A 149 -7.20 -29.38 -37.17
C ARG A 149 -7.22 -29.16 -35.66
N LEU A 150 -7.80 -28.05 -35.20
CA LEU A 150 -7.93 -27.75 -33.77
C LEU A 150 -8.82 -28.77 -33.07
N ARG A 151 -9.96 -29.15 -33.69
CA ARG A 151 -10.85 -30.18 -33.14
C ARG A 151 -10.13 -31.53 -33.02
N ALA A 152 -9.40 -31.95 -34.05
CA ALA A 152 -8.61 -33.18 -34.02
C ALA A 152 -7.50 -33.15 -32.94
N GLN A 153 -6.95 -31.97 -32.64
CA GLN A 153 -5.94 -31.78 -31.59
C GLN A 153 -6.55 -31.84 -30.17
N VAL A 154 -7.83 -31.46 -30.03
CA VAL A 154 -8.58 -31.49 -28.75
C VAL A 154 -9.26 -32.84 -28.52
N GLU A 155 -9.57 -33.62 -29.56
CA GLU A 155 -10.26 -34.92 -29.48
C GLU A 155 -9.50 -36.00 -28.67
N GLY A 156 -8.24 -35.77 -28.27
CA GLY A 156 -7.47 -36.61 -27.34
C GLY A 156 -7.17 -35.97 -25.99
N MET A 157 -7.63 -34.74 -25.73
CA MET A 157 -7.43 -34.05 -24.46
C MET A 157 -8.68 -34.22 -23.59
N GLU A 158 -8.57 -34.93 -22.46
CA GLU A 158 -9.60 -34.88 -21.42
C GLU A 158 -9.76 -33.44 -20.94
N ASN A 159 -10.90 -32.82 -21.26
CA ASN A 159 -11.30 -31.54 -20.68
C ASN A 159 -12.25 -31.85 -19.52
N PRO A 160 -11.79 -31.82 -18.25
CA PRO A 160 -12.66 -32.09 -17.13
C PRO A 160 -13.81 -31.06 -17.13
N PRO A 161 -15.04 -31.47 -16.81
CA PRO A 161 -16.16 -30.53 -16.76
C PRO A 161 -15.85 -29.44 -15.74
N ARG A 162 -15.76 -28.19 -16.21
CA ARG A 162 -15.66 -27.03 -15.32
C ARG A 162 -16.91 -26.99 -14.47
N THR A 163 -16.76 -27.22 -13.17
CA THR A 163 -17.91 -27.23 -12.26
C THR A 163 -18.17 -25.78 -11.88
N VAL A 164 -19.28 -25.23 -12.33
CA VAL A 164 -19.71 -23.89 -11.91
C VAL A 164 -20.43 -24.05 -10.58
N ILE A 165 -19.87 -23.46 -9.52
CA ILE A 165 -20.51 -23.40 -8.21
C ILE A 165 -21.00 -21.98 -7.96
N GLU A 166 -22.24 -21.90 -7.48
CA GLU A 166 -22.82 -20.67 -6.96
C GLU A 166 -22.27 -20.47 -5.54
N THR A 167 -21.53 -19.39 -5.31
CA THR A 167 -20.99 -19.04 -4.00
C THR A 167 -21.61 -17.74 -3.53
N THR A 168 -22.22 -17.77 -2.34
CA THR A 168 -22.72 -16.58 -1.65
C THR A 168 -21.64 -16.04 -0.72
N PHE A 169 -21.27 -14.79 -0.91
CA PHE A 169 -20.31 -14.08 -0.06
C PHE A 169 -21.01 -13.49 1.17
N ALA A 170 -20.24 -13.12 2.20
CA ALA A 170 -20.76 -12.65 3.49
C ALA A 170 -21.55 -11.32 3.38
N ASP A 171 -21.42 -10.60 2.27
CA ASP A 171 -22.16 -9.38 1.95
C ASP A 171 -23.49 -9.65 1.21
N GLY A 172 -23.84 -10.92 0.99
CA GLY A 172 -25.05 -11.34 0.28
C GLY A 172 -24.89 -11.37 -1.25
N THR A 173 -23.71 -11.05 -1.79
CA THR A 173 -23.44 -11.14 -3.22
C THR A 173 -23.33 -12.62 -3.63
N VAL A 174 -23.95 -12.97 -4.75
CA VAL A 174 -23.88 -14.32 -5.33
C VAL A 174 -23.06 -14.28 -6.61
N ALA A 175 -22.04 -15.14 -6.72
CA ALA A 175 -21.26 -15.29 -7.95
C ALA A 175 -21.18 -16.75 -8.42
N LEU A 176 -21.14 -16.91 -9.74
CA LEU A 176 -20.86 -18.17 -10.40
C LEU A 176 -19.35 -18.28 -10.61
N VAL A 177 -18.70 -19.20 -9.88
CA VAL A 177 -17.25 -19.40 -9.95
C VAL A 177 -16.98 -20.79 -10.54
N GLY A 178 -16.11 -20.86 -11.55
CA GLY A 178 -15.63 -22.14 -12.07
C GLY A 178 -14.57 -22.73 -11.14
N LYS A 179 -14.78 -23.96 -10.70
CA LYS A 179 -13.78 -24.79 -10.02
C LYS A 179 -13.08 -25.72 -11.01
#